data_AF-A0A2G7FPH6-F1
#
_entry.id   AF-A0A2G7FPH6-F1
#
_cell.length_a   1.000
_cell.length_b   1.000
_cell.length_c   1.000
_cell.angle_alpha   90.00
_cell.angle_beta   90.00
_cell.angle_gamma   90.00
#
_symmetry.space_group_name_H-M   'P 1'
#
loop_
_entity.id
_entity.type
_entity.pdbx_description
1 polymer ?
#
loop_
_entity_poly.entity_id
_entity_poly.type
_entity_poly.pdbx_seq_one_letter_code
_entity_poly.pdbx_strand_id
1 'polypeptide(L)'
;MQSSLLRELRIEVRLRSASKAARNDPRETPPPEYYIRLTSGGFCVDTSGDSSDDMSVASNSSENDIFAEFEWLEQIDGLLIDQDAFNSGEKQVGYCDSKLIRREDIRAKFRSAMEEPTEETSLLAFDLLDRYGRLEPEFRYHPVKKGSGAWSTGFDDGDIFLIETLEIDKHEVLCEINEQSVVNKETTELADRNIPARFWRSLGFRRIGSSAWFGFASDSEHPSRHLGADEDYEFPVVPSSILDPEVECNLKHALESTDNDYIKVLSQAFDDAAGDDPRWTSADAHGNTVLHLAAAKVKPNSVQWILSRTQVLLRQRNGQGETPLDVLLTHLEESRTTYRFNALTEDVSDLFAGFSDTAVGCLISFNGGIRVNDVEWQRLKYGCTCGQCISGFLSPRMRFALECQADIWSDFLLEDIDEGKL
;
A
#
# COMPACT_ATOMS: atom_id res chain seq x y z
N MET A 1 -12.20 30.47 -41.11
CA MET A 1 -10.83 29.94 -40.96
C MET A 1 -10.39 30.24 -39.54
N GLN A 2 -10.68 29.34 -38.60
CA GLN A 2 -10.13 29.40 -37.25
C GLN A 2 -8.71 28.84 -37.36
N SER A 3 -7.70 29.70 -37.20
CA SER A 3 -6.34 29.21 -36.95
C SER A 3 -6.32 28.64 -35.54
N SER A 4 -6.34 27.32 -35.43
CA SER A 4 -5.96 26.64 -34.20
C SER A 4 -4.53 27.07 -33.87
N LEU A 5 -4.37 27.88 -32.83
CA LEU A 5 -3.06 28.20 -32.26
C LEU A 5 -2.46 26.86 -31.80
N LEU A 6 -1.44 26.38 -32.51
CA LEU A 6 -0.63 25.26 -32.06
C LEU A 6 0.15 25.76 -30.84
N ARG A 7 -0.28 25.37 -29.64
CA ARG A 7 0.54 25.45 -28.44
C ARG A 7 1.63 24.41 -28.56
N GLU A 8 2.88 24.81 -28.39
CA GLU A 8 4.03 23.91 -28.43
C GLU A 8 4.45 23.61 -26.99
N LEU A 9 4.08 22.42 -26.51
CA LEU A 9 4.49 21.94 -25.21
C LEU A 9 5.81 21.16 -25.35
N ARG A 10 6.80 21.51 -24.52
CA ARG A 10 8.08 20.80 -24.40
C ARG A 10 8.12 20.07 -23.05
N ILE A 11 8.41 18.77 -23.09
CA ILE A 11 8.71 17.99 -21.89
C ILE A 11 10.23 17.87 -21.78
N GLU A 12 10.79 18.26 -20.64
CA GLU A 12 12.21 18.11 -20.34
C GLU A 12 12.38 17.13 -19.17
N VAL A 13 13.20 16.11 -19.34
CA VAL A 13 13.51 15.12 -18.30
C VAL A 13 14.93 15.39 -17.81
N ARG A 14 15.09 15.62 -16.51
CA ARG A 14 16.38 15.94 -15.88
C ARG A 14 16.79 14.84 -14.92
N LEU A 15 17.96 14.25 -15.16
CA LEU A 15 18.63 13.39 -14.19
C LEU A 15 19.46 14.28 -13.25
N ARG A 16 19.20 14.21 -11.95
CA ARG A 16 19.92 15.02 -10.95
C ARG A 16 21.39 14.62 -10.79
N SER A 17 21.73 13.37 -11.13
CA SER A 17 23.09 12.85 -11.07
C SER A 17 23.41 11.98 -12.29
N ALA A 18 23.96 12.61 -13.33
CA ALA A 18 24.36 11.92 -14.56
C ALA A 18 25.47 10.87 -14.31
N SER A 19 26.36 11.12 -13.36
CA SER A 19 27.43 10.18 -12.98
C SER A 19 26.88 8.94 -12.27
N LYS A 20 25.88 9.09 -11.39
CA LYS A 20 25.20 7.97 -10.74
C LYS A 20 24.43 7.15 -11.78
N ALA A 21 23.68 7.80 -12.67
CA ALA A 21 22.95 7.13 -13.74
C ALA A 21 23.88 6.36 -14.68
N ALA A 22 24.99 6.95 -15.12
CA ALA A 22 25.97 6.28 -15.98
C ALA A 22 26.67 5.09 -15.31
N ARG A 23 26.81 5.12 -13.98
CA ARG A 23 27.36 4.00 -13.20
C ARG A 23 26.36 2.85 -13.08
N ASN A 24 25.09 3.16 -12.85
CA ASN A 24 24.02 2.18 -12.66
C ASN A 24 23.54 1.58 -13.99
N ASP A 25 23.49 2.38 -15.06
CA ASP A 25 23.16 1.97 -16.42
C ASP A 25 24.31 2.36 -17.38
N PRO A 26 25.36 1.54 -17.53
CA PRO A 26 26.54 1.85 -18.36
C PRO A 26 26.29 1.76 -19.88
N ARG A 27 25.04 1.73 -20.32
CA ARG A 27 24.67 1.80 -21.75
C ARG A 27 24.89 3.24 -22.24
N GLU A 28 25.26 3.42 -23.50
CA GLU A 28 25.29 4.76 -24.12
C GLU A 28 23.88 5.36 -24.02
N THR A 29 23.71 6.32 -23.11
CA THR A 29 22.54 7.18 -23.07
C THR A 29 22.54 7.96 -24.38
N PRO A 30 21.53 7.83 -25.25
CA PRO A 30 21.39 8.76 -26.36
C PRO A 30 21.35 10.19 -25.79
N PRO A 31 21.86 11.20 -26.52
CA PRO A 31 21.85 12.58 -26.06
C PRO A 31 20.43 13.00 -25.64
N PRO A 32 20.28 13.93 -24.68
CA PRO A 32 18.99 14.35 -24.15
C PRO A 32 18.23 15.17 -25.20
N GLU A 33 17.71 14.51 -26.22
CA GLU A 33 16.79 15.08 -27.21
C GLU A 33 15.58 14.15 -27.36
N TYR A 34 14.73 14.12 -26.34
CA TYR A 34 13.36 13.63 -26.51
C TYR A 34 12.43 14.85 -26.59
N TYR A 35 12.30 15.41 -27.80
CA TYR A 35 11.18 16.32 -28.12
C TYR A 35 9.92 15.47 -28.29
N ILE A 36 9.13 15.27 -27.25
CA ILE A 36 7.76 14.78 -27.42
C ILE A 36 6.91 15.98 -27.86
N ARG A 37 6.75 16.18 -29.17
CA ARG A 37 5.76 17.11 -29.73
C ARG A 37 4.37 16.50 -29.55
N LEU A 38 3.63 16.96 -28.54
CA LEU A 38 2.19 16.72 -28.47
C LEU A 38 1.50 17.67 -29.46
N THR A 39 1.35 17.23 -30.71
CA THR A 39 0.39 17.86 -31.63
C THR A 39 -0.97 17.20 -31.41
N SER A 40 -2.02 18.00 -31.28
CA SER A 40 -3.40 17.51 -31.25
C SER A 40 -3.76 16.92 -32.61
N GLY A 41 -3.46 15.62 -32.78
CA GLY A 41 -3.91 14.80 -33.89
C GLY A 41 -2.81 14.02 -34.60
N GLY A 42 -2.68 12.74 -34.24
CA GLY A 42 -2.19 11.69 -35.13
C GLY A 42 -0.66 11.57 -35.26
N PHE A 43 -0.17 10.35 -35.01
CA PHE A 43 1.19 9.90 -35.29
C PHE A 43 1.73 10.38 -36.65
N CYS A 44 2.87 11.07 -36.64
CA CYS A 44 3.81 11.09 -37.74
C CYS A 44 5.24 11.23 -37.18
N VAL A 45 6.05 10.19 -37.44
CA VAL A 45 7.50 10.19 -37.21
C VAL A 45 8.12 10.88 -38.41
N ASP A 46 8.81 11.99 -38.19
CA ASP A 46 9.73 12.56 -39.17
C ASP A 46 11.12 12.71 -38.53
N THR A 47 12.07 11.96 -39.09
CA THR A 47 13.50 12.10 -38.86
C THR A 47 14.05 13.16 -39.81
N SER A 48 14.54 14.27 -39.27
CA SER A 48 15.47 15.15 -39.99
C SER A 48 16.52 15.65 -39.01
N GLY A 49 17.74 15.15 -39.16
CA GLY A 49 18.90 15.65 -38.45
C GLY A 49 19.31 17.01 -39.01
N ASP A 50 19.67 17.91 -38.11
CA ASP A 50 20.58 19.00 -38.44
C ASP A 50 21.54 19.20 -37.27
N SER A 51 22.82 19.12 -37.58
CA SER A 51 23.92 19.19 -36.63
C SER A 51 24.30 20.64 -36.38
N SER A 52 24.29 21.07 -35.13
CA SER A 52 25.17 22.16 -34.70
C SER A 52 25.62 21.91 -33.27
N ASP A 53 26.91 21.60 -33.15
CA ASP A 53 27.65 21.48 -31.91
C ASP A 53 27.56 22.78 -31.09
N ASP A 54 26.89 22.72 -29.94
CA ASP A 54 27.19 23.61 -28.81
C ASP A 54 27.33 22.79 -27.53
N MET A 55 28.58 22.50 -27.20
CA MET A 55 29.00 21.81 -25.99
C MET A 55 28.78 22.72 -24.78
N SER A 56 27.55 22.75 -24.26
CA SER A 56 27.30 23.29 -22.92
C SER A 56 27.87 22.30 -21.90
N VAL A 57 28.96 22.73 -21.29
CA VAL A 57 29.69 22.08 -20.19
C VAL A 57 28.72 21.52 -19.16
N ALA A 58 28.53 20.20 -19.16
CA ALA A 58 27.88 19.48 -18.07
C ALA A 58 28.63 19.82 -16.79
N SER A 59 27.95 20.55 -15.91
CA SER A 59 28.44 20.86 -14.58
C SER A 59 28.52 19.53 -13.83
N ASN A 60 29.74 18.96 -13.77
CA ASN A 60 30.11 17.82 -12.94
C ASN A 60 30.07 18.18 -11.44
N SER A 61 29.07 18.93 -10.97
CA SER A 61 28.88 19.16 -9.54
C SER A 61 27.87 18.15 -9.02
N SER A 62 28.33 17.23 -8.20
CA SER A 62 27.53 16.43 -7.26
C SER A 62 26.78 17.30 -6.22
N GLU A 63 26.69 18.62 -6.43
CA GLU A 63 26.14 19.60 -5.49
C GLU A 63 24.60 19.69 -5.56
N ASN A 64 23.97 19.05 -6.55
CA ASN A 64 22.51 19.10 -6.76
C ASN A 64 21.78 17.75 -6.55
N ASP A 65 22.48 16.66 -6.21
CA ASP A 65 21.87 15.37 -5.87
C ASP A 65 21.78 15.25 -4.34
N ILE A 66 20.63 15.63 -3.79
CA ILE A 66 20.36 15.51 -2.34
C ILE A 66 20.34 14.05 -1.86
N PHE A 67 20.28 13.08 -2.77
CA PHE A 67 20.27 11.66 -2.48
C PHE A 67 21.60 10.98 -2.86
N ALA A 68 22.70 11.74 -3.00
CA ALA A 68 24.00 11.22 -3.42
C ALA A 68 24.51 10.05 -2.57
N GLU A 69 24.15 10.00 -1.29
CA GLU A 69 24.49 8.93 -0.34
C GLU A 69 23.75 7.60 -0.60
N PHE A 70 22.61 7.65 -1.27
CA PHE A 70 21.82 6.47 -1.63
C PHE A 70 22.18 5.99 -3.05
N GLU A 71 23.14 5.07 -3.18
CA GLU A 71 23.60 4.58 -4.50
C GLU A 71 22.48 3.91 -5.34
N TRP A 72 21.51 3.31 -4.65
CA TRP A 72 20.36 2.60 -5.21
C TRP A 72 19.18 3.52 -5.58
N LEU A 73 19.26 4.82 -5.27
CA LEU A 73 18.18 5.79 -5.50
C LEU A 73 18.62 6.89 -6.46
N GLU A 74 17.86 7.08 -7.53
CA GLU A 74 18.12 8.09 -8.56
C GLU A 74 16.92 9.03 -8.69
N GLN A 75 17.13 10.34 -8.49
CA GLN A 75 16.09 11.35 -8.71
C GLN A 75 16.01 11.76 -10.18
N ILE A 76 14.78 11.77 -10.69
CA ILE A 76 14.43 12.13 -12.07
C ILE A 76 13.31 13.17 -12.01
N ASP A 77 13.52 14.33 -12.62
CA ASP A 77 12.51 15.38 -12.68
C ASP A 77 11.93 15.51 -14.08
N GLY A 78 10.62 15.72 -14.16
CA GLY A 78 9.93 16.10 -15.39
C GLY A 78 9.50 17.56 -15.32
N LEU A 79 9.83 18.34 -16.34
CA LEU A 79 9.39 19.73 -16.50
C LEU A 79 8.53 19.84 -17.74
N LEU A 80 7.32 20.40 -17.60
CA LEU A 80 6.45 20.71 -18.71
C LEU A 80 6.49 22.22 -18.97
N ILE A 81 6.94 22.60 -20.17
CA ILE A 81 7.20 23.97 -20.57
C ILE A 81 6.28 24.32 -21.75
N ASP A 82 5.48 25.37 -21.59
CA ASP A 82 4.70 25.96 -22.67
C ASP A 82 5.54 26.99 -23.42
N GLN A 83 5.71 26.76 -24.71
CA GLN A 83 6.38 27.67 -25.63
C GLN A 83 5.30 28.51 -26.33
N ASP A 84 4.91 29.60 -25.68
CA ASP A 84 4.02 30.60 -26.28
C ASP A 84 4.72 31.24 -27.49
N ALA A 85 4.25 30.96 -28.70
CA ALA A 85 4.85 31.51 -29.93
C ALA A 85 4.79 33.06 -30.05
N PHE A 86 4.02 33.73 -29.19
CA PHE A 86 3.79 35.19 -29.24
C PHE A 86 4.54 35.99 -28.16
N ASN A 87 4.85 35.37 -27.02
CA ASN A 87 5.65 35.97 -25.97
C ASN A 87 6.91 35.11 -25.89
N SER A 88 8.08 35.67 -26.16
CA SER A 88 9.38 34.96 -26.15
C SER A 88 9.83 34.48 -24.75
N GLY A 89 8.91 33.99 -23.93
CA GLY A 89 9.14 33.49 -22.58
C GLY A 89 8.65 32.06 -22.48
N GLU A 90 9.57 31.15 -22.15
CA GLU A 90 9.23 29.80 -21.75
C GLU A 90 8.50 29.86 -20.39
N LYS A 91 7.27 29.35 -20.34
CA LYS A 91 6.53 29.24 -19.07
C LYS A 91 6.51 27.79 -18.63
N GLN A 92 7.02 27.51 -17.44
CA GLN A 92 6.78 26.21 -16.81
C GLN A 92 5.31 26.10 -16.42
N VAL A 93 4.62 25.09 -16.96
CA VAL A 93 3.19 24.81 -16.74
C VAL A 93 2.94 23.47 -16.04
N GLY A 94 4.00 22.68 -15.81
CA GLY A 94 3.92 21.48 -14.99
C GLY A 94 5.28 21.03 -14.47
N TYR A 95 5.23 20.22 -13.41
CA TYR A 95 6.38 19.66 -12.72
C TYR A 95 6.08 18.24 -12.23
N CYS A 96 7.06 17.35 -12.33
CA CYS A 96 7.00 16.00 -11.82
C CYS A 96 8.27 15.71 -11.03
N ASP A 97 8.14 15.32 -9.75
CA ASP A 97 9.22 14.76 -8.94
C ASP A 97 9.07 13.25 -8.89
N SER A 98 10.14 12.53 -9.25
CA SER A 98 10.12 11.08 -9.30
C SER A 98 11.46 10.47 -8.94
N LYS A 99 11.41 9.21 -8.50
CA LYS A 99 12.56 8.46 -8.00
C LYS A 99 12.59 7.08 -8.63
N LEU A 100 13.74 6.72 -9.18
CA LEU A 100 14.04 5.36 -9.65
C LEU A 100 14.76 4.61 -8.53
N ILE A 101 14.15 3.52 -8.09
CA ILE A 101 14.55 2.71 -6.95
C ILE A 101 15.10 1.39 -7.48
N ARG A 102 16.41 1.18 -7.34
CA ARG A 102 17.11 -0.07 -7.65
C ARG A 102 16.86 -1.09 -6.54
N ARG A 103 15.64 -1.59 -6.50
CA ARG A 103 15.14 -2.44 -5.41
C ARG A 103 16.01 -3.67 -5.16
N GLU A 104 16.58 -4.27 -6.20
CA GLU A 104 17.40 -5.48 -6.05
C GLU A 104 18.66 -5.26 -5.21
N ASP A 105 19.23 -4.05 -5.23
CA ASP A 105 20.44 -3.71 -4.47
C ASP A 105 20.18 -3.59 -2.96
N ILE A 106 18.93 -3.34 -2.57
CA ILE A 106 18.52 -3.13 -1.18
C ILE A 106 17.61 -4.22 -0.62
N ARG A 107 17.32 -5.28 -1.38
CA ARG A 107 16.47 -6.43 -1.02
C ARG A 107 16.58 -6.90 0.43
N ALA A 108 17.80 -7.10 0.91
CA ALA A 108 18.05 -7.67 2.23
C ALA A 108 17.63 -6.76 3.39
N LYS A 109 17.55 -5.44 3.15
CA LYS A 109 17.23 -4.40 4.13
C LYS A 109 16.22 -3.40 3.59
N PHE A 110 15.30 -3.87 2.73
CA PHE A 110 14.50 -3.01 1.85
C PHE A 110 13.72 -1.94 2.63
N ARG A 111 12.93 -2.34 3.63
CA ARG A 111 12.13 -1.39 4.44
C ARG A 111 12.98 -0.36 5.16
N SER A 112 14.06 -0.79 5.82
CA SER A 112 14.98 0.12 6.51
C SER A 112 15.69 1.09 5.55
N ALA A 113 16.05 0.63 4.34
CA ALA A 113 16.65 1.50 3.34
C ALA A 113 15.66 2.55 2.79
N MET A 114 14.39 2.18 2.64
CA MET A 114 13.33 3.04 2.08
C MET A 114 12.78 4.07 3.08
N GLU A 115 13.01 3.88 4.37
CA GLU A 115 12.58 4.77 5.44
C GLU A 115 13.34 6.11 5.43
N GLU A 116 14.64 6.08 5.14
CA GLU A 116 15.55 7.22 5.28
C GLU A 116 15.38 8.34 4.22
N PRO A 117 15.13 8.06 2.92
CA PRO A 117 15.19 9.10 1.89
C PRO A 117 14.04 10.11 1.92
N THR A 118 12.79 9.63 1.95
CA THR A 118 11.58 10.46 1.85
C THR A 118 10.38 9.79 2.53
N GLU A 119 9.36 10.57 2.88
CA GLU A 119 8.12 10.04 3.46
C GLU A 119 7.41 9.10 2.48
N GLU A 120 7.36 9.45 1.20
CA GLU A 120 6.68 8.68 0.16
C GLU A 120 7.37 7.35 -0.14
N THR A 121 8.71 7.29 -0.13
CA THR A 121 9.43 6.00 -0.24
C THR A 121 9.15 5.11 0.96
N SER A 122 9.06 5.69 2.15
CA SER A 122 8.70 4.97 3.38
C SER A 122 7.27 4.43 3.27
N LEU A 123 6.29 5.28 2.94
CA LEU A 123 4.90 4.87 2.74
C LEU A 123 4.76 3.75 1.71
N LEU A 124 5.43 3.85 0.55
CA LEU A 124 5.44 2.78 -0.44
C LEU A 124 5.96 1.45 0.15
N ALA A 125 7.07 1.51 0.90
CA ALA A 125 7.71 0.33 1.45
C ALA A 125 6.91 -0.34 2.56
N PHE A 126 6.13 0.42 3.35
CA PHE A 126 5.35 -0.11 4.46
C PHE A 126 3.89 -0.40 4.11
N ASP A 127 3.30 0.32 3.15
CA ASP A 127 1.90 0.13 2.76
C ASP A 127 1.70 -0.98 1.74
N LEU A 128 2.69 -1.22 0.86
CA LEU A 128 2.52 -2.10 -0.30
C LEU A 128 3.45 -3.32 -0.30
N LEU A 129 4.64 -3.17 0.27
CA LEU A 129 5.74 -4.12 0.11
C LEU A 129 6.12 -4.78 1.42
N ASP A 130 6.57 -6.03 1.36
CA ASP A 130 7.12 -6.77 2.49
C ASP A 130 8.55 -6.31 2.84
N ARG A 131 9.14 -6.91 3.88
CA ARG A 131 10.51 -6.57 4.33
C ARG A 131 11.61 -6.77 3.27
N TYR A 132 11.29 -7.50 2.19
CA TYR A 132 12.18 -7.77 1.07
C TYR A 132 11.76 -7.04 -0.20
N GLY A 133 10.85 -6.07 -0.14
CA GLY A 133 10.41 -5.32 -1.31
C GLY A 133 9.52 -6.11 -2.26
N ARG A 134 8.89 -7.21 -1.82
CA ARG A 134 7.90 -7.95 -2.63
C ARG A 134 6.50 -7.51 -2.28
N LEU A 135 5.53 -7.71 -3.17
CA LEU A 135 4.15 -7.31 -2.88
C LEU A 135 3.62 -8.03 -1.63
N GLU A 136 3.00 -7.32 -0.69
CA GLU A 136 2.47 -7.94 0.53
C GLU A 136 1.49 -9.09 0.21
N PRO A 137 1.48 -10.21 0.98
CA PRO A 137 0.63 -11.37 0.70
C PRO A 137 -0.87 -11.04 0.66
N GLU A 138 -1.32 -10.01 1.38
CA GLU A 138 -2.72 -9.58 1.34
C GLU A 138 -3.15 -9.07 -0.03
N PHE A 139 -2.25 -8.39 -0.77
CA PHE A 139 -2.53 -7.95 -2.14
C PHE A 139 -2.37 -9.06 -3.18
N ARG A 140 -1.95 -10.27 -2.77
CA ARG A 140 -1.86 -11.44 -3.65
C ARG A 140 -3.01 -12.41 -3.46
N TYR A 141 -3.30 -12.75 -2.21
CA TYR A 141 -4.12 -13.91 -1.87
C TYR A 141 -5.43 -13.54 -1.20
N HIS A 142 -5.55 -12.34 -0.62
CA HIS A 142 -6.78 -11.97 0.08
C HIS A 142 -7.96 -11.94 -0.90
N PRO A 143 -9.14 -12.47 -0.55
CA PRO A 143 -10.29 -12.51 -1.45
C PRO A 143 -10.72 -11.14 -1.98
N VAL A 144 -10.40 -10.07 -1.25
CA VAL A 144 -10.78 -8.68 -1.56
C VAL A 144 -9.59 -7.78 -1.78
N LYS A 145 -8.57 -7.88 -0.91
CA LYS A 145 -7.47 -6.91 -0.88
C LYS A 145 -6.55 -7.10 -2.09
N LYS A 146 -6.57 -8.27 -2.73
CA LYS A 146 -5.90 -8.46 -4.02
C LYS A 146 -6.44 -7.57 -5.15
N GLY A 147 -7.59 -6.91 -4.95
CA GLY A 147 -8.21 -6.05 -5.94
C GLY A 147 -8.56 -6.84 -7.21
N SER A 148 -8.13 -6.33 -8.36
CA SER A 148 -8.24 -7.04 -9.65
C SER A 148 -7.39 -8.31 -9.71
N GLY A 149 -6.38 -8.44 -8.84
CA GLY A 149 -5.41 -9.54 -8.87
C GLY A 149 -4.39 -9.45 -10.02
N ALA A 150 -4.43 -8.38 -10.81
CA ALA A 150 -3.60 -8.23 -12.01
C ALA A 150 -2.09 -8.11 -11.71
N TRP A 151 -1.73 -7.68 -10.51
CA TRP A 151 -0.33 -7.43 -10.11
C TRP A 151 0.35 -8.67 -9.54
N SER A 152 -0.33 -9.42 -8.67
CA SER A 152 0.12 -10.69 -8.08
C SER A 152 1.66 -10.80 -7.89
N THR A 153 2.32 -11.77 -8.53
CA THR A 153 3.79 -11.93 -8.49
C THR A 153 4.53 -11.08 -9.52
N GLY A 154 3.83 -10.47 -10.47
CA GLY A 154 4.45 -9.63 -11.52
C GLY A 154 5.07 -8.32 -10.99
N PHE A 155 4.73 -7.93 -9.76
CA PHE A 155 5.29 -6.76 -9.08
C PHE A 155 6.55 -7.07 -8.25
N ASP A 156 6.93 -8.34 -8.11
CA ASP A 156 7.96 -8.73 -7.12
C ASP A 156 9.37 -8.34 -7.52
N ASP A 157 9.66 -8.27 -8.81
CA ASP A 157 11.02 -8.15 -9.34
C ASP A 157 11.22 -6.89 -10.17
N GLY A 158 12.48 -6.43 -10.25
CA GLY A 158 12.87 -5.26 -11.03
C GLY A 158 12.78 -3.95 -10.26
N ASP A 159 13.17 -2.87 -10.95
CA ASP A 159 13.25 -1.53 -10.39
C ASP A 159 11.86 -0.89 -10.27
N ILE A 160 11.71 0.02 -9.31
CA ILE A 160 10.46 0.75 -9.08
C ILE A 160 10.68 2.21 -9.48
N PHE A 161 9.83 2.73 -10.36
CA PHE A 161 9.77 4.14 -10.66
C PHE A 161 8.60 4.77 -9.90
N LEU A 162 8.93 5.53 -8.84
CA LEU A 162 7.97 6.18 -7.96
C LEU A 162 7.77 7.63 -8.41
N ILE A 163 6.53 7.99 -8.74
CA ILE A 163 6.13 9.39 -8.97
C ILE A 163 5.54 9.89 -7.65
N GLU A 164 6.19 10.88 -7.03
CA GLU A 164 5.74 11.42 -5.74
C GLU A 164 4.84 12.63 -5.92
N THR A 165 5.29 13.57 -6.76
CA THR A 165 4.57 14.82 -6.99
C THR A 165 4.36 15.01 -8.47
N LEU A 166 3.12 15.29 -8.86
CA LEU A 166 2.76 15.71 -10.21
C LEU A 166 1.88 16.96 -10.12
N GLU A 167 2.42 18.09 -10.57
CA GLU A 167 1.76 19.38 -10.56
C GLU A 167 1.52 19.86 -12.00
N ILE A 168 0.31 20.31 -12.28
CA ILE A 168 -0.08 20.90 -13.55
C ILE A 168 -0.84 22.19 -13.24
N ASP A 169 -0.48 23.29 -13.91
CA ASP A 169 -1.12 24.60 -13.71
C ASP A 169 -2.62 24.52 -14.02
N LYS A 170 -3.45 24.97 -13.07
CA LYS A 170 -4.94 24.83 -13.08
C LYS A 170 -5.59 25.44 -14.32
N HIS A 171 -4.94 26.42 -14.96
CA HIS A 171 -5.46 27.05 -16.18
C HIS A 171 -5.44 26.12 -17.41
N GLU A 172 -4.59 25.09 -17.41
CA GLU A 172 -4.43 24.16 -18.54
C GLU A 172 -5.39 22.96 -18.44
N VAL A 173 -5.66 22.48 -17.22
CA VAL A 173 -6.59 21.35 -16.95
C VAL A 173 -8.04 21.70 -17.33
N LEU A 174 -8.43 22.96 -17.21
CA LEU A 174 -9.79 23.43 -17.53
C LEU A 174 -10.07 23.55 -19.04
N CYS A 175 -9.05 23.57 -19.90
CA CYS A 175 -9.27 23.70 -21.35
C CYS A 175 -9.64 22.37 -22.02
N GLU A 176 -9.12 21.23 -21.55
CA GLU A 176 -9.48 19.92 -22.11
C GLU A 176 -10.74 19.32 -21.47
N ILE A 177 -11.02 19.63 -20.19
CA ILE A 177 -12.18 19.05 -19.49
C ILE A 177 -13.49 19.80 -19.83
N ASN A 178 -13.43 21.08 -20.23
CA ASN A 178 -14.63 21.90 -20.46
C ASN A 178 -15.42 21.61 -21.75
N GLU A 179 -15.01 20.66 -22.59
CA GLU A 179 -15.90 20.22 -23.68
C GLU A 179 -17.00 19.25 -23.21
N GLN A 180 -16.93 18.67 -22.00
CA GLN A 180 -17.93 17.71 -21.51
C GLN A 180 -18.19 17.71 -19.99
N SER A 181 -18.41 18.85 -19.32
CA SER A 181 -19.30 18.88 -18.13
C SER A 181 -19.43 20.26 -17.51
N VAL A 182 -20.62 20.84 -17.60
CA VAL A 182 -21.09 21.87 -16.66
C VAL A 182 -21.66 21.13 -15.45
N VAL A 183 -21.00 21.17 -14.29
CA VAL A 183 -21.64 20.79 -13.02
C VAL A 183 -21.31 21.80 -11.92
N ASN A 184 -22.39 22.18 -11.24
CA ASN A 184 -22.50 23.25 -10.25
C ASN A 184 -21.65 23.04 -8.99
N LYS A 185 -21.37 24.18 -8.35
CA LYS A 185 -20.31 24.45 -7.37
C LYS A 185 -20.60 24.07 -5.92
N GLU A 186 -21.48 23.09 -5.62
CA GLU A 186 -21.97 22.87 -4.24
C GLU A 186 -21.97 21.41 -3.71
N THR A 187 -21.21 20.49 -4.32
CA THR A 187 -21.08 19.11 -3.81
C THR A 187 -19.62 18.62 -3.84
N THR A 188 -18.75 19.25 -3.06
CA THR A 188 -17.28 19.02 -3.11
C THR A 188 -16.72 18.51 -1.78
N GLU A 189 -17.13 17.31 -1.36
CA GLU A 189 -16.33 16.50 -0.42
C GLU A 189 -16.29 15.02 -0.82
N LEU A 190 -17.36 14.47 -1.43
CA LEU A 190 -17.38 13.11 -1.96
C LEU A 190 -16.89 12.98 -3.43
N ALA A 191 -16.88 14.07 -4.19
CA ALA A 191 -16.46 14.06 -5.61
C ALA A 191 -14.93 14.10 -5.80
N ASP A 192 -14.17 14.52 -4.78
CA ASP A 192 -12.73 14.83 -4.92
C ASP A 192 -11.84 13.57 -4.99
N ARG A 193 -12.21 12.47 -4.34
CA ARG A 193 -11.38 11.25 -4.33
C ARG A 193 -11.33 10.51 -5.67
N ASN A 194 -12.27 10.76 -6.58
CA ASN A 194 -12.36 10.04 -7.86
C ASN A 194 -11.58 10.74 -8.99
N ILE A 195 -11.25 12.02 -8.85
CA ILE A 195 -10.54 12.77 -9.90
C ILE A 195 -9.12 12.21 -10.12
N PRO A 196 -8.28 12.02 -9.08
CA PRO A 196 -6.95 11.42 -9.27
C PRO A 196 -7.02 10.00 -9.82
N ALA A 197 -7.98 9.18 -9.35
CA ALA A 197 -8.14 7.80 -9.82
C ALA A 197 -8.49 7.73 -11.30
N ARG A 198 -9.43 8.57 -11.77
CA ARG A 198 -9.80 8.64 -13.20
C ARG A 198 -8.64 9.12 -14.06
N PHE A 199 -7.89 10.12 -13.59
CA PHE A 199 -6.71 10.62 -14.28
C PHE A 199 -5.69 9.50 -14.52
N TRP A 200 -5.25 8.81 -13.46
CA TRP A 200 -4.27 7.73 -13.58
C TRP A 200 -4.76 6.57 -14.45
N ARG A 201 -6.04 6.18 -14.32
CA ARG A 201 -6.64 5.14 -15.16
C ARG A 201 -6.65 5.50 -16.64
N SER A 202 -6.89 6.77 -16.96
CA SER A 202 -6.88 7.26 -18.35
C SER A 202 -5.50 7.14 -18.99
N LEU A 203 -4.43 7.24 -18.19
CA LEU A 203 -3.04 7.05 -18.61
C LEU A 203 -2.60 5.57 -18.64
N GLY A 204 -3.51 4.63 -18.35
CA GLY A 204 -3.22 3.20 -18.35
C GLY A 204 -2.65 2.66 -17.03
N PHE A 205 -2.60 3.48 -15.97
CA PHE A 205 -2.27 2.98 -14.63
C PHE A 205 -3.46 2.20 -14.06
N ARG A 206 -3.18 1.19 -13.24
CA ARG A 206 -4.20 0.37 -12.56
C ARG A 206 -3.89 0.27 -11.08
N ARG A 207 -4.93 0.18 -10.26
CA ARG A 207 -4.74 0.10 -8.80
C ARG A 207 -4.01 -1.18 -8.42
N ILE A 208 -3.13 -1.09 -7.43
CA ILE A 208 -2.43 -2.25 -6.87
C ILE A 208 -3.21 -2.74 -5.64
N GLY A 209 -3.92 -3.85 -5.80
CA GLY A 209 -4.78 -4.37 -4.74
C GLY A 209 -5.90 -3.40 -4.34
N SER A 210 -6.26 -3.41 -3.05
CA SER A 210 -7.13 -2.42 -2.43
C SER A 210 -6.35 -1.28 -1.77
N SER A 211 -5.15 -0.99 -2.25
CA SER A 211 -4.33 0.10 -1.72
C SER A 211 -4.67 1.46 -2.36
N ALA A 212 -4.09 2.54 -1.83
CA ALA A 212 -4.13 3.85 -2.46
C ALA A 212 -3.25 3.94 -3.73
N TRP A 213 -2.33 3.00 -3.91
CA TRP A 213 -1.29 3.03 -4.94
C TRP A 213 -1.81 2.58 -6.32
N PHE A 214 -1.33 3.27 -7.35
CA PHE A 214 -1.53 2.92 -8.75
C PHE A 214 -0.18 2.52 -9.36
N GLY A 215 -0.19 1.47 -10.16
CA GLY A 215 1.00 0.99 -10.86
C GLY A 215 0.85 1.09 -12.37
N PHE A 216 1.99 1.18 -13.04
CA PHE A 216 2.12 0.99 -14.47
C PHE A 216 3.23 -0.04 -14.75
N ALA A 217 2.91 -1.10 -15.46
CA ALA A 217 3.89 -2.12 -15.82
C ALA A 217 4.56 -1.74 -17.15
N SER A 218 5.89 -1.74 -17.18
CA SER A 218 6.66 -1.48 -18.41
C SER A 218 6.51 -2.60 -19.43
N ASP A 219 6.28 -3.83 -18.98
CA ASP A 219 5.99 -4.98 -19.84
C ASP A 219 4.57 -4.85 -20.44
N SER A 220 4.48 -4.83 -21.77
CA SER A 220 3.20 -4.75 -22.50
C SER A 220 2.33 -5.97 -22.27
N GLU A 221 2.91 -7.13 -22.00
CA GLU A 221 2.19 -8.39 -21.79
C GLU A 221 1.63 -8.54 -20.37
N HIS A 222 1.99 -7.62 -19.46
CA HIS A 222 1.56 -7.69 -18.07
C HIS A 222 0.02 -7.61 -17.95
N PRO A 223 -0.64 -8.40 -17.08
CA PRO A 223 -2.11 -8.44 -16.99
C PRO A 223 -2.75 -7.08 -16.74
N SER A 224 -2.09 -6.19 -15.99
CA SER A 224 -2.60 -4.84 -15.73
C SER A 224 -2.72 -3.97 -17.00
N ARG A 225 -1.95 -4.25 -18.06
CA ARG A 225 -2.00 -3.54 -19.34
C ARG A 225 -3.25 -3.86 -20.14
N HIS A 226 -3.84 -5.03 -19.89
CA HIS A 226 -5.01 -5.54 -20.58
C HIS A 226 -6.32 -5.28 -19.83
N LEU A 227 -6.25 -4.72 -18.62
CA LEU A 227 -7.40 -4.41 -17.79
C LEU A 227 -8.03 -3.08 -18.23
N GLY A 228 -9.35 -3.05 -18.46
CA GLY A 228 -10.08 -1.81 -18.71
C GLY A 228 -10.02 -0.83 -17.53
N ALA A 229 -10.19 0.47 -17.78
CA ALA A 229 -10.26 1.46 -16.70
C ALA A 229 -11.52 1.30 -15.82
N ASP A 230 -12.61 0.83 -16.43
CA ASP A 230 -13.90 0.51 -15.84
C ASP A 230 -13.91 -0.87 -15.15
N GLU A 231 -13.01 -1.76 -15.56
CA GLU A 231 -12.80 -3.07 -14.94
C GLU A 231 -11.79 -3.02 -13.77
N ASP A 232 -11.11 -1.89 -13.58
CA ASP A 232 -10.15 -1.69 -12.49
C ASP A 232 -10.84 -1.69 -11.12
N TYR A 233 -10.11 -2.12 -10.09
CA TYR A 233 -10.69 -2.26 -8.75
C TYR A 233 -11.12 -0.90 -8.17
N GLU A 234 -12.37 -0.85 -7.71
CA GLU A 234 -12.93 0.24 -6.92
C GLU A 234 -13.26 -0.21 -5.51
N PHE A 235 -13.11 0.71 -4.57
CA PHE A 235 -13.50 0.46 -3.18
C PHE A 235 -15.00 0.14 -3.10
N PRO A 236 -15.40 -0.81 -2.24
CA PRO A 236 -16.81 -1.11 -2.04
C PRO A 236 -17.58 0.14 -1.62
N VAL A 237 -18.77 0.34 -2.19
CA VAL A 237 -19.67 1.43 -1.78
C VAL A 237 -20.13 1.15 -0.34
N VAL A 238 -19.82 2.07 0.57
CA VAL A 238 -20.16 1.95 1.99
C VAL A 238 -21.69 2.03 2.15
N PRO A 239 -22.33 1.15 2.93
CA PRO A 239 -23.75 1.25 3.26
C PRO A 239 -24.05 2.59 3.95
N SER A 240 -25.09 3.29 3.49
CA SER A 240 -25.43 4.65 3.93
C SER A 240 -26.03 4.77 5.34
N SER A 241 -26.07 3.70 6.15
CA SER A 241 -26.56 3.76 7.53
C SER A 241 -25.47 4.31 8.44
N ILE A 242 -25.49 5.62 8.62
CA ILE A 242 -24.53 6.35 9.47
C ILE A 242 -24.97 6.19 10.94
N LEU A 243 -24.01 5.91 11.83
CA LEU A 243 -24.22 5.98 13.27
C LEU A 243 -24.71 7.37 13.68
N ASP A 244 -25.54 7.44 14.72
CA ASP A 244 -25.87 8.74 15.30
C ASP A 244 -24.57 9.45 15.75
N PRO A 245 -24.34 10.73 15.38
CA PRO A 245 -23.09 11.42 15.67
C PRO A 245 -22.73 11.49 17.15
N GLU A 246 -23.72 11.58 18.04
CA GLU A 246 -23.49 11.59 19.49
C GLU A 246 -23.01 10.22 19.98
N VAL A 247 -23.65 9.15 19.49
CA VAL A 247 -23.25 7.76 19.78
C VAL A 247 -21.85 7.48 19.22
N GLU A 248 -21.56 7.90 17.98
CA GLU A 248 -20.24 7.73 17.37
C GLU A 248 -19.14 8.44 18.19
N CYS A 249 -19.39 9.69 18.62
CA CYS A 249 -18.45 10.43 19.45
C CYS A 249 -18.18 9.72 20.78
N ASN A 250 -19.23 9.24 21.44
CA ASN A 250 -19.12 8.51 22.71
C ASN A 250 -18.36 7.19 22.55
N LEU A 251 -18.62 6.45 21.47
CA LEU A 251 -17.91 5.22 21.14
C LEU A 251 -16.42 5.48 20.90
N LYS A 252 -16.08 6.49 20.08
CA LYS A 252 -14.67 6.87 19.83
C LYS A 252 -13.94 7.27 21.11
N HIS A 253 -14.59 8.02 22.00
CA HIS A 253 -13.99 8.37 23.28
C HIS A 253 -13.76 7.13 24.17
N ALA A 254 -14.73 6.20 24.21
CA ALA A 254 -14.63 4.99 25.01
C ALA A 254 -13.58 4.00 24.48
N LEU A 255 -13.28 4.01 23.16
CA LEU A 255 -12.23 3.19 22.57
C LEU A 255 -10.83 3.50 23.13
N GLU A 256 -10.56 4.77 23.42
CA GLU A 256 -9.28 5.22 24.01
C GLU A 256 -9.19 4.95 25.52
N SER A 257 -10.29 4.55 26.16
CA SER A 257 -10.35 4.17 27.57
C SER A 257 -10.30 2.63 27.74
N THR A 258 -10.94 2.11 28.77
CA THR A 258 -11.01 0.68 29.09
C THR A 258 -12.04 -0.05 28.23
N ASP A 259 -11.83 -1.35 28.02
CA ASP A 259 -12.78 -2.24 27.33
C ASP A 259 -14.19 -2.19 27.97
N ASN A 260 -14.25 -2.06 29.30
CA ASN A 260 -15.51 -1.93 30.03
C ASN A 260 -16.25 -0.62 29.73
N ASP A 261 -15.55 0.47 29.45
CA ASP A 261 -16.21 1.75 29.11
C ASP A 261 -16.85 1.68 27.74
N TYR A 262 -16.21 1.00 26.78
CA TYR A 262 -16.81 0.75 25.47
C TYR A 262 -18.07 -0.10 25.59
N ILE A 263 -18.05 -1.16 26.42
CA ILE A 263 -19.24 -1.96 26.72
C ILE A 263 -20.36 -1.13 27.35
N LYS A 264 -20.07 -0.19 28.26
CA LYS A 264 -21.09 0.68 28.87
C LYS A 264 -21.79 1.55 27.83
N VAL A 265 -21.03 2.14 26.90
CA VAL A 265 -21.60 2.95 25.82
C VAL A 265 -22.42 2.07 24.88
N LEU A 266 -21.91 0.88 24.53
CA LEU A 266 -22.64 -0.09 23.73
C LEU A 266 -23.94 -0.53 24.39
N SER A 267 -23.94 -0.81 25.70
CA SER A 267 -25.17 -1.22 26.39
C SER A 267 -26.17 -0.06 26.49
N GLN A 268 -25.72 1.19 26.63
CA GLN A 268 -26.64 2.33 26.60
C GLN A 268 -27.33 2.49 25.24
N ALA A 269 -26.66 2.19 24.13
CA ALA A 269 -27.17 2.41 22.79
C ALA A 269 -27.86 1.18 22.14
N PHE A 270 -27.51 -0.04 22.58
CA PHE A 270 -27.90 -1.29 21.89
C PHE A 270 -28.45 -2.39 22.81
N ASP A 271 -28.61 -2.19 24.11
CA ASP A 271 -29.06 -3.28 25.00
C ASP A 271 -30.52 -3.71 24.76
N ASP A 272 -31.33 -2.81 24.20
CA ASP A 272 -32.71 -3.08 23.76
C ASP A 272 -32.79 -3.65 22.33
N ALA A 273 -31.67 -3.68 21.59
CA ALA A 273 -31.62 -4.09 20.20
C ALA A 273 -31.66 -5.62 20.06
N ALA A 274 -32.57 -6.13 19.23
CA ALA A 274 -32.55 -7.53 18.81
C ALA A 274 -31.29 -7.85 17.99
N GLY A 275 -30.92 -9.13 17.87
CA GLY A 275 -29.69 -9.52 17.16
C GLY A 275 -29.67 -9.20 15.66
N ASP A 276 -30.84 -9.01 15.06
CA ASP A 276 -31.09 -8.61 13.67
C ASP A 276 -31.48 -7.14 13.52
N ASP A 277 -31.40 -6.34 14.59
CA ASP A 277 -31.72 -4.91 14.57
C ASP A 277 -30.79 -4.17 13.59
N PRO A 278 -31.34 -3.38 12.65
CA PRO A 278 -30.55 -2.60 11.69
C PRO A 278 -29.50 -1.69 12.33
N ARG A 279 -29.71 -1.24 13.57
CA ARG A 279 -28.74 -0.43 14.31
C ARG A 279 -27.36 -1.06 14.37
N TRP A 280 -27.26 -2.39 14.45
CA TRP A 280 -25.97 -3.08 14.47
C TRP A 280 -25.15 -2.85 13.21
N THR A 281 -25.83 -2.71 12.07
CA THR A 281 -25.19 -2.52 10.76
C THR A 281 -24.79 -1.06 10.50
N SER A 282 -25.18 -0.13 11.38
CA SER A 282 -24.75 1.26 11.33
C SER A 282 -23.24 1.39 11.47
N ALA A 283 -22.66 2.31 10.70
CA ALA A 283 -21.22 2.48 10.59
C ALA A 283 -20.78 3.94 10.70
N ASP A 284 -19.49 4.15 10.95
CA ASP A 284 -18.85 5.46 10.90
C ASP A 284 -18.62 5.94 9.45
N ALA A 285 -18.00 7.12 9.30
CA ALA A 285 -17.65 7.68 8.00
C ALA A 285 -16.75 6.79 7.11
N HIS A 286 -16.06 5.80 7.69
CA HIS A 286 -15.20 4.84 6.99
C HIS A 286 -15.90 3.50 6.73
N GLY A 287 -17.17 3.36 7.12
CA GLY A 287 -17.90 2.10 7.02
C GLY A 287 -17.57 1.10 8.14
N ASN A 288 -16.87 1.52 9.20
CA ASN A 288 -16.57 0.67 10.33
C ASN A 288 -17.81 0.55 11.23
N THR A 289 -18.27 -0.68 11.43
CA THR A 289 -19.30 -0.98 12.44
C THR A 289 -18.68 -1.01 13.84
N VAL A 290 -19.53 -1.08 14.86
CA VAL A 290 -19.11 -1.22 16.27
C VAL A 290 -18.16 -2.41 16.51
N LEU A 291 -18.27 -3.47 15.71
CA LEU A 291 -17.38 -4.64 15.80
C LEU A 291 -16.02 -4.40 15.14
N HIS A 292 -15.97 -3.68 14.02
CA HIS A 292 -14.69 -3.26 13.40
C HIS A 292 -13.90 -2.39 14.37
N LEU A 293 -14.56 -1.43 15.02
CA LEU A 293 -13.93 -0.53 16.00
C LEU A 293 -13.37 -1.29 17.21
N ALA A 294 -14.13 -2.25 17.74
CA ALA A 294 -13.68 -3.09 18.86
C ALA A 294 -12.48 -3.99 18.47
N ALA A 295 -12.49 -4.53 17.25
CA ALA A 295 -11.40 -5.33 16.71
C ALA A 295 -10.12 -4.50 16.51
N ALA A 296 -10.24 -3.31 15.90
CA ALA A 296 -9.13 -2.39 15.65
C ALA A 296 -8.38 -1.96 16.92
N LYS A 297 -9.09 -1.87 18.05
CA LYS A 297 -8.53 -1.47 19.36
C LYS A 297 -8.30 -2.64 20.31
N VAL A 298 -8.37 -3.88 19.81
CA VAL A 298 -8.08 -5.12 20.53
C VAL A 298 -8.83 -5.19 21.88
N LYS A 299 -10.17 -5.05 21.81
CA LYS A 299 -11.07 -5.03 22.97
C LYS A 299 -11.82 -6.37 23.12
N PRO A 300 -11.25 -7.40 23.78
CA PRO A 300 -11.77 -8.76 23.75
C PRO A 300 -13.15 -8.91 24.39
N ASN A 301 -13.43 -8.23 25.50
CA ASN A 301 -14.73 -8.33 26.16
C ASN A 301 -15.81 -7.65 25.32
N SER A 302 -15.49 -6.52 24.69
CA SER A 302 -16.39 -5.85 23.75
C SER A 302 -16.70 -6.74 22.54
N VAL A 303 -15.69 -7.35 21.92
CA VAL A 303 -15.87 -8.30 20.81
C VAL A 303 -16.78 -9.45 21.24
N GLN A 304 -16.50 -10.07 22.39
CA GLN A 304 -17.31 -11.17 22.93
C GLN A 304 -18.75 -10.73 23.23
N TRP A 305 -18.94 -9.54 23.81
CA TRP A 305 -20.25 -8.98 24.15
C TRP A 305 -21.09 -8.72 22.90
N ILE A 306 -20.50 -8.15 21.84
CA ILE A 306 -21.18 -7.90 20.56
C ILE A 306 -21.58 -9.23 19.92
N LEU A 307 -20.63 -10.18 19.83
CA LEU A 307 -20.87 -11.49 19.21
C LEU A 307 -21.92 -12.31 19.97
N SER A 308 -22.03 -12.15 21.28
CA SER A 308 -23.10 -12.81 22.06
C SER A 308 -24.52 -12.35 21.67
N ARG A 309 -24.65 -11.16 21.08
CA ARG A 309 -25.94 -10.57 20.66
C ARG A 309 -26.18 -10.66 19.16
N THR A 310 -25.16 -10.42 18.35
CA THR A 310 -25.28 -10.42 16.89
C THR A 310 -24.06 -11.03 16.21
N GLN A 311 -24.32 -11.90 15.24
CA GLN A 311 -23.31 -12.56 14.41
C GLN A 311 -23.30 -12.02 12.97
N VAL A 312 -24.25 -11.15 12.62
CA VAL A 312 -24.39 -10.56 11.27
C VAL A 312 -23.15 -9.74 10.90
N LEU A 313 -22.55 -9.09 11.90
CA LEU A 313 -21.40 -8.21 11.72
C LEU A 313 -20.11 -8.93 11.34
N LEU A 314 -20.00 -10.25 11.56
CA LEU A 314 -18.79 -11.02 11.23
C LEU A 314 -18.44 -10.98 9.74
N ARG A 315 -19.45 -10.86 8.87
CA ARG A 315 -19.29 -10.87 7.41
C ARG A 315 -19.46 -9.50 6.78
N GLN A 316 -19.82 -8.50 7.58
CA GLN A 316 -19.98 -7.14 7.09
C GLN A 316 -18.59 -6.55 6.80
N ARG A 317 -18.49 -5.77 5.73
CA ARG A 317 -17.24 -5.15 5.30
C ARG A 317 -17.32 -3.64 5.44
N ASN A 318 -16.22 -3.03 5.84
CA ASN A 318 -16.05 -1.58 5.86
C ASN A 318 -15.79 -1.00 4.46
N GLY A 319 -15.55 0.31 4.36
CA GLY A 319 -15.23 0.96 3.08
C GLY A 319 -13.91 0.55 2.44
N GLN A 320 -13.04 -0.12 3.18
CA GLN A 320 -11.82 -0.75 2.65
C GLN A 320 -12.06 -2.19 2.18
N GLY A 321 -13.28 -2.72 2.36
CA GLY A 321 -13.61 -4.10 2.02
C GLY A 321 -13.17 -5.14 3.06
N GLU A 322 -12.77 -4.69 4.25
CA GLU A 322 -12.28 -5.52 5.34
C GLU A 322 -13.43 -5.97 6.24
N THR A 323 -13.43 -7.24 6.65
CA THR A 323 -14.28 -7.70 7.75
C THR A 323 -13.67 -7.31 9.11
N PRO A 324 -14.40 -7.39 10.22
CA PRO A 324 -13.82 -7.09 11.54
C PRO A 324 -12.64 -8.01 11.90
N LEU A 325 -12.63 -9.25 11.42
CA LEU A 325 -11.51 -10.15 11.59
C LEU A 325 -10.30 -9.69 10.76
N ASP A 326 -10.52 -9.23 9.53
CA ASP A 326 -9.43 -8.72 8.68
C ASP A 326 -8.79 -7.48 9.34
N VAL A 327 -9.60 -6.57 9.88
CA VAL A 327 -9.11 -5.39 10.62
C VAL A 327 -8.26 -5.81 11.83
N LEU A 328 -8.70 -6.82 12.60
CA LEU A 328 -7.89 -7.34 13.71
C LEU A 328 -6.56 -7.91 13.20
N LEU A 329 -6.61 -8.76 12.17
CA LEU A 329 -5.42 -9.42 11.64
C LEU A 329 -4.42 -8.41 11.07
N THR A 330 -4.88 -7.38 10.37
CA THR A 330 -4.03 -6.28 9.87
C THR A 330 -3.39 -5.54 11.03
N HIS A 331 -4.14 -5.17 12.08
CA HIS A 331 -3.57 -4.52 13.25
C HIS A 331 -2.52 -5.38 13.97
N LEU A 332 -2.78 -6.69 14.08
CA LEU A 332 -1.83 -7.63 14.67
C LEU A 332 -0.57 -7.75 13.81
N GLU A 333 -0.72 -7.83 12.49
CA GLU A 333 0.41 -7.88 11.57
C GLU A 333 1.26 -6.60 11.61
N GLU A 334 0.64 -5.43 11.70
CA GLU A 334 1.32 -4.15 11.93
C GLU A 334 2.12 -4.18 13.24
N SER A 335 1.49 -4.65 14.34
CA SER A 335 2.16 -4.75 15.64
C SER A 335 3.30 -5.78 15.67
N ARG A 336 3.25 -6.77 14.76
CA ARG A 336 4.28 -7.81 14.61
C ARG A 336 5.48 -7.30 13.83
N THR A 337 5.25 -6.50 12.81
CA THR A 337 6.27 -6.14 11.82
C THR A 337 6.79 -4.73 11.96
N THR A 338 6.02 -3.81 12.53
CA THR A 338 6.34 -2.39 12.53
C THR A 338 6.16 -1.75 13.89
N TYR A 339 7.02 -0.79 14.19
CA TYR A 339 6.87 0.11 15.33
C TYR A 339 6.87 1.55 14.83
N ARG A 340 5.75 2.25 15.01
CA ARG A 340 5.57 3.64 14.58
C ARG A 340 5.77 4.60 15.75
N PHE A 341 6.71 5.53 15.62
CA PHE A 341 6.94 6.60 16.59
C PHE A 341 7.13 7.94 15.87
N ASN A 342 6.16 8.85 16.01
CA ASN A 342 6.07 10.09 15.21
C ASN A 342 6.09 9.75 13.70
N ALA A 343 7.04 10.32 12.94
CA ALA A 343 7.22 10.06 11.52
C ALA A 343 8.13 8.85 11.21
N LEU A 344 8.67 8.18 12.23
CA LEU A 344 9.58 7.04 12.09
C LEU A 344 8.78 5.72 12.11
N THR A 345 9.09 4.80 11.21
CA THR A 345 8.50 3.45 11.15
C THR A 345 9.62 2.41 11.09
N GLU A 346 9.94 1.81 12.24
CA GLU A 346 10.98 0.79 12.32
C GLU A 346 10.41 -0.61 12.05
N ASP A 347 11.14 -1.43 11.28
CA ASP A 347 10.87 -2.87 11.15
C ASP A 347 11.32 -3.60 12.44
N VAL A 348 10.34 -4.10 13.20
CA VAL A 348 10.56 -4.83 14.46
C VAL A 348 10.20 -6.31 14.36
N SER A 349 10.07 -6.84 13.14
CA SER A 349 9.71 -8.24 12.88
C SER A 349 10.56 -9.24 13.68
N ASP A 350 11.85 -8.94 13.85
CA ASP A 350 12.81 -9.80 14.54
C ASP A 350 12.75 -9.67 16.08
N LEU A 351 12.04 -8.68 16.60
CA LEU A 351 11.83 -8.42 18.04
C LEU A 351 10.47 -8.93 18.53
N PHE A 352 9.67 -9.54 17.67
CA PHE A 352 8.33 -9.98 18.00
C PHE A 352 8.32 -11.10 19.04
N ALA A 353 7.81 -10.80 20.24
CA ALA A 353 7.72 -11.73 21.37
C ALA A 353 6.36 -12.46 21.48
N GLY A 354 5.47 -12.24 20.51
CA GLY A 354 4.09 -12.73 20.54
C GLY A 354 3.07 -11.64 20.88
N PHE A 355 1.83 -11.85 20.45
CA PHE A 355 0.69 -10.97 20.74
C PHE A 355 0.33 -10.97 22.23
N SER A 356 -0.35 -9.89 22.64
CA SER A 356 -0.89 -9.77 23.99
C SER A 356 -2.01 -10.79 24.23
N ASP A 357 -2.26 -11.12 25.50
CA ASP A 357 -3.34 -12.03 25.87
C ASP A 357 -4.72 -11.47 25.47
N THR A 358 -4.86 -10.13 25.39
CA THR A 358 -6.08 -9.47 24.90
C THR A 358 -6.29 -9.70 23.40
N ALA A 359 -5.23 -9.65 22.60
CA ALA A 359 -5.28 -9.97 21.17
C ALA A 359 -5.64 -11.42 20.92
N VAL A 360 -5.01 -12.34 21.66
CA VAL A 360 -5.36 -13.76 21.60
C VAL A 360 -6.83 -13.97 21.98
N GLY A 361 -7.33 -13.29 23.02
CA GLY A 361 -8.75 -13.33 23.39
C GLY A 361 -9.70 -12.86 22.28
N CYS A 362 -9.33 -11.83 21.52
CA CYS A 362 -10.10 -11.40 20.35
C CYS A 362 -10.12 -12.49 19.26
N LEU A 363 -8.95 -13.07 18.93
CA LEU A 363 -8.84 -14.15 17.94
C LEU A 363 -9.70 -15.37 18.32
N ILE A 364 -9.69 -15.76 19.60
CA ILE A 364 -10.52 -16.86 20.12
C ILE A 364 -12.00 -16.55 19.91
N SER A 365 -12.42 -15.31 20.18
CA SER A 365 -13.81 -14.87 20.03
C SER A 365 -14.26 -14.95 18.56
N PHE A 366 -13.42 -14.51 17.62
CA PHE A 366 -13.69 -14.63 16.19
C PHE A 366 -13.70 -16.08 15.67
N ASN A 367 -12.95 -16.98 16.31
CA ASN A 367 -12.98 -18.43 16.04
C ASN A 367 -14.14 -19.18 16.75
N GLY A 368 -15.18 -18.46 17.19
CA GLY A 368 -16.38 -19.05 17.78
C GLY A 368 -16.28 -19.37 19.28
N GLY A 369 -15.28 -18.80 19.98
CA GLY A 369 -15.17 -18.91 21.45
C GLY A 369 -14.86 -20.33 21.94
N ILE A 370 -14.22 -21.17 21.12
CA ILE A 370 -13.87 -22.54 21.47
C ILE A 370 -12.87 -22.54 22.63
N ARG A 371 -12.98 -23.51 23.55
CA ARG A 371 -11.94 -23.75 24.57
C ARG A 371 -10.65 -24.15 23.88
N VAL A 372 -9.69 -23.25 23.94
CA VAL A 372 -8.37 -23.38 23.33
C VAL A 372 -7.45 -24.11 24.30
N ASN A 373 -6.74 -25.14 23.83
CA ASN A 373 -5.69 -25.80 24.62
C ASN A 373 -4.38 -24.99 24.59
N ASP A 374 -3.41 -25.34 25.43
CA ASP A 374 -2.14 -24.59 25.51
C ASP A 374 -1.42 -24.49 24.15
N VAL A 375 -1.49 -25.53 23.31
CA VAL A 375 -0.83 -25.53 21.99
C VAL A 375 -1.50 -24.56 21.03
N GLU A 376 -2.83 -24.56 20.99
CA GLU A 376 -3.60 -23.63 20.16
C GLU A 376 -3.44 -22.19 20.64
N TRP A 377 -3.33 -21.98 21.96
CA TRP A 377 -3.00 -20.67 22.53
C TRP A 377 -1.65 -20.18 22.04
N GLN A 378 -0.62 -21.04 22.09
CA GLN A 378 0.71 -20.71 21.55
C GLN A 378 0.68 -20.43 20.05
N ARG A 379 -0.15 -21.14 19.28
CA ARG A 379 -0.31 -20.86 17.84
C ARG A 379 -0.92 -19.49 17.59
N LEU A 380 -1.95 -19.11 18.35
CA LEU A 380 -2.58 -17.80 18.23
C LEU A 380 -1.65 -16.68 18.71
N LYS A 381 -0.93 -16.89 19.82
CA LYS A 381 -0.01 -15.90 20.39
C LYS A 381 1.12 -15.53 19.45
N TYR A 382 1.69 -16.50 18.74
CA TYR A 382 2.82 -16.23 17.84
C TYR A 382 2.43 -16.14 16.37
N GLY A 383 1.20 -16.53 16.02
CA GLY A 383 0.54 -16.16 14.76
C GLY A 383 1.35 -16.37 13.49
N CYS A 384 1.90 -17.57 13.27
CA CYS A 384 2.62 -17.82 12.02
C CYS A 384 1.68 -17.83 10.82
N THR A 385 2.12 -17.27 9.68
CA THR A 385 1.43 -17.30 8.38
C THR A 385 1.06 -18.71 7.92
N CYS A 386 1.79 -19.73 8.41
CA CYS A 386 1.56 -21.14 8.13
C CYS A 386 0.31 -21.70 8.87
N GLY A 387 -0.16 -21.04 9.94
CA GLY A 387 -1.28 -21.46 10.80
C GLY A 387 -1.04 -22.72 11.66
N GLN A 388 0.11 -23.39 11.50
CA GLN A 388 0.41 -24.67 12.15
C GLN A 388 1.63 -24.63 13.09
N CYS A 389 2.41 -23.57 13.03
CA CYS A 389 3.71 -23.45 13.67
C CYS A 389 3.50 -23.17 15.17
N ILE A 390 4.11 -23.98 16.04
CA ILE A 390 3.96 -23.85 17.50
C ILE A 390 4.98 -22.84 18.01
N SER A 391 4.50 -21.89 18.82
CA SER A 391 5.32 -20.80 19.39
C SER A 391 6.10 -19.99 18.34
N GLY A 392 5.61 -19.92 17.10
CA GLY A 392 6.16 -19.07 16.04
C GLY A 392 7.40 -19.63 15.31
N PHE A 393 8.12 -20.60 15.87
CA PHE A 393 9.35 -21.13 15.25
C PHE A 393 9.27 -22.61 14.84
N LEU A 394 8.42 -23.41 15.48
CA LEU A 394 8.36 -24.84 15.23
C LEU A 394 7.30 -25.18 14.17
N SER A 395 7.67 -25.07 12.89
CA SER A 395 6.81 -25.51 11.78
C SER A 395 6.60 -27.03 11.79
N PRO A 396 5.52 -27.57 11.20
CA PRO A 396 5.32 -29.01 11.06
C PRO A 396 6.51 -29.72 10.40
N ARG A 397 7.14 -29.09 9.40
CA ARG A 397 8.32 -29.62 8.71
C ARG A 397 9.55 -29.65 9.61
N MET A 398 9.76 -28.60 10.40
CA MET A 398 10.87 -28.51 11.34
C MET A 398 10.69 -29.47 12.51
N ARG A 399 9.46 -29.62 13.00
CA ARG A 399 9.08 -30.65 13.98
C ARG A 399 9.39 -32.05 13.47
N PHE A 400 8.94 -32.40 12.27
CA PHE A 400 9.23 -33.70 11.66
C PHE A 400 10.74 -33.94 11.52
N ALA A 401 11.49 -32.93 11.06
CA ALA A 401 12.94 -33.03 10.96
C ALA A 401 13.60 -33.27 12.33
N LEU A 402 13.14 -32.58 13.38
CA LEU A 402 13.63 -32.77 14.74
C LEU A 402 13.25 -34.15 15.32
N GLU A 403 12.03 -34.63 15.07
CA GLU A 403 11.58 -35.98 15.45
C GLU A 403 12.46 -37.05 14.78
N CYS A 404 12.71 -36.95 13.47
CA CYS A 404 13.61 -37.87 12.77
C CYS A 404 15.04 -37.84 13.32
N GLN A 405 15.56 -36.65 13.66
CA GLN A 405 16.89 -36.57 14.29
C GLN A 405 16.87 -37.19 15.68
N ALA A 406 15.85 -36.92 16.50
CA ALA A 406 15.73 -37.50 17.83
C ALA A 406 15.68 -39.03 17.79
N ASP A 407 14.95 -39.62 16.85
CA ASP A 407 14.89 -41.07 16.66
C ASP A 407 16.27 -41.66 16.32
N ILE A 408 16.97 -41.05 15.36
CA ILE A 408 18.35 -41.45 14.99
C ILE A 408 19.27 -41.41 16.22
N TRP A 409 19.23 -40.31 16.98
CA TRP A 409 20.07 -40.16 18.17
C TRP A 409 19.67 -41.07 19.32
N SER A 410 18.38 -41.40 19.46
CA SER A 410 17.90 -42.37 20.45
C SER A 410 18.47 -43.76 20.18
N ASP A 411 18.50 -44.19 18.92
CA ASP A 411 19.07 -45.49 18.55
C ASP A 411 20.58 -45.52 18.84
N PHE A 412 21.32 -44.47 18.49
CA PHE A 412 22.75 -44.36 18.82
C PHE A 412 23.02 -44.39 20.34
N LEU A 413 22.21 -43.66 21.13
CA LEU A 413 22.37 -43.63 22.58
C LEU A 413 22.00 -44.97 23.25
N LEU A 414 21.10 -45.75 22.65
CA LEU A 414 20.75 -47.09 23.14
C LEU A 414 21.83 -48.12 22.80
N GLU A 415 22.45 -48.02 21.61
CA GLU A 415 23.61 -48.85 21.25
C GLU A 415 24.80 -48.61 22.21
N ASP A 416 25.05 -47.36 22.61
CA ASP A 416 26.10 -47.02 23.58
C ASP A 416 25.82 -47.52 25.02
N ILE A 417 24.55 -47.77 25.37
CA ILE A 417 24.16 -48.33 26.68
C ILE A 417 24.29 -49.86 26.68
N ASP A 418 23.99 -50.52 25.56
CA ASP A 418 24.14 -51.97 25.40
C ASP A 418 25.61 -52.43 25.33
N GLU A 419 26.55 -51.54 24.95
CA GLU A 419 27.99 -51.79 25.04
C GLU A 419 28.60 -51.59 26.45
N GLY A 420 27.77 -51.30 27.46
CA GLY A 420 28.07 -51.55 28.87
C GLY A 420 29.49 -51.18 29.33
N LYS A 421 29.76 -49.89 29.52
CA LYS A 421 30.79 -49.44 30.47
C LYS A 421 30.21 -48.45 31.47
N LEU A 422 29.64 -49.01 32.54
CA LEU A 422 29.67 -48.41 33.87
C LEU A 422 30.94 -48.86 34.61
#